data_AF-A0A6B3LE41-F1
#
_entry.id   AF-A0A6B3LE41-F1
#
_cell.length_a   1.000
_cell.length_b   1.000
_cell.length_c   1.000
_cell.angle_alpha   90.00
_cell.angle_beta   90.00
_cell.angle_gamma   90.00
#
_symmetry.space_group_name_H-M   'P 1'
#
loop_
_entity.id
_entity.type
_entity.pdbx_description
1 polymer ?
#
loop_
_entity_poly.entity_id
_entity_poly.type
_entity_poly.pdbx_seq_one_letter_code
_entity_poly.pdbx_strand_id
1 'polypeptide(L)'
;MPGSRPRVPAKFNPHPFAYHEEVELQIHSLTNLGVGVARHGEDQWVVFVPFALPGETVLARIFRNHKSYSEADLVRVIDPSPNRVEPVCPLFGTCGGCQYQNFKYSEQLVWKRRQVEELLQRMVGIEAEVQPVIASPKEYHYRSKLTPHFQKPRCGELSEIGFLKQGRRYDLVDVESCPIAMDQINERLIGVRADVRSRGSSFKRGATLLLRADKNTVHTESDAIAEEDVEGVTFRFKAGEFFQNNPYILPKFTSFVREQAAAGGNKYLIDAYCGSGLFGLTSARAFDQVAGIEVSEAAIDWAKANAKANGIENVRFINGSAEAIFQDVQFPGSETTVIIDPPRKGSNQMFIDQLQAFGPSRVVYVSCNPATQMRDLKEFLEIGYEIENVQPFDLFPQTRHLECIVTLRKA
;
A
#
# COMPACT_ATOMS: atom_id res chain seq x y z
N MET A 1 41.94 -1.48 -19.52
CA MET A 1 42.18 -0.99 -18.16
C MET A 1 41.75 -2.09 -17.19
N PRO A 2 42.64 -2.77 -16.47
CA PRO A 2 42.24 -3.80 -15.51
C PRO A 2 41.43 -3.12 -14.40
N GLY A 3 40.17 -3.54 -14.27
CA GLY A 3 39.18 -2.93 -13.37
C GLY A 3 39.66 -2.94 -11.94
N SER A 4 39.69 -1.77 -11.30
CA SER A 4 39.95 -1.64 -9.87
C SER A 4 38.99 -2.54 -9.10
N ARG A 5 39.52 -3.50 -8.34
CA ARG A 5 38.70 -4.31 -7.43
C ARG A 5 37.88 -3.36 -6.54
N PRO A 6 36.57 -3.61 -6.35
CA PRO A 6 35.74 -2.77 -5.50
C PRO A 6 36.38 -2.64 -4.12
N ARG A 7 36.54 -1.41 -3.63
CA ARG A 7 37.15 -1.17 -2.32
C ARG A 7 36.20 -1.68 -1.23
N VAL A 8 36.66 -2.65 -0.43
CA VAL A 8 35.90 -3.19 0.71
C VAL A 8 35.54 -2.05 1.67
N PRO A 9 34.27 -1.90 2.07
CA PRO A 9 33.87 -0.89 3.04
C PRO A 9 34.62 -1.08 4.38
N ALA A 10 35.10 0.02 4.96
CA ALA A 10 35.93 -0.02 6.18
C ALA A 10 35.25 -0.69 7.40
N LYS A 11 33.92 -0.80 7.41
CA LYS A 11 33.12 -1.42 8.48
C LYS A 11 32.40 -2.70 8.04
N PHE A 12 32.86 -3.36 6.98
CA PHE A 12 32.27 -4.63 6.54
C PHE A 12 32.65 -5.77 7.49
N ASN A 13 31.67 -6.60 7.87
CA ASN A 13 31.90 -7.84 8.60
C ASN A 13 32.18 -8.97 7.59
N PRO A 14 33.38 -9.58 7.55
CA PRO A 14 33.72 -10.63 6.60
C PRO A 14 33.21 -12.03 6.95
N HIS A 15 32.48 -12.18 8.05
CA HIS A 15 31.85 -13.44 8.43
C HIS A 15 30.33 -13.40 8.19
N PRO A 16 29.72 -14.46 7.59
CA PRO A 16 30.37 -15.68 7.11
C PRO A 16 31.00 -15.58 5.71
N PHE A 17 30.65 -14.54 4.94
CA PHE A 17 31.11 -14.37 3.55
C PHE A 17 32.04 -13.17 3.37
N ALA A 18 32.99 -13.27 2.45
CA ALA A 18 33.80 -12.13 2.02
C ALA A 18 32.95 -11.08 1.29
N TYR A 19 33.47 -9.85 1.22
CA TYR A 19 32.78 -8.78 0.50
C TYR A 19 32.75 -9.10 -1.00
N HIS A 20 31.55 -9.08 -1.57
CA HIS A 20 31.27 -9.46 -2.95
C HIS A 20 31.62 -10.90 -3.29
N GLU A 21 31.65 -11.79 -2.30
CA GLU A 21 31.63 -13.22 -2.56
C GLU A 21 30.36 -13.59 -3.33
N GLU A 22 30.51 -14.37 -4.38
CA GLU A 22 29.40 -14.90 -5.17
C GLU A 22 29.09 -16.32 -4.72
N VAL A 23 27.85 -16.54 -4.30
CA VAL A 23 27.39 -17.80 -3.71
C VAL A 23 26.18 -18.27 -4.50
N GLU A 24 26.15 -19.56 -4.81
CA GLU A 24 24.97 -20.22 -5.37
C GLU A 24 23.98 -20.52 -4.25
N LEU A 25 22.74 -20.08 -4.42
CA LEU A 25 21.70 -20.15 -3.39
C LEU A 25 20.40 -20.69 -3.97
N GLN A 26 19.77 -21.60 -3.23
CA GLN A 26 18.39 -22.01 -3.48
C GLN A 26 17.44 -21.10 -2.70
N ILE A 27 16.45 -20.54 -3.39
CA ILE A 27 15.45 -19.65 -2.79
C ILE A 27 14.23 -20.47 -2.35
N HIS A 28 13.88 -20.39 -1.07
CA HIS A 28 12.82 -21.19 -0.48
C HIS A 28 11.51 -20.43 -0.28
N SER A 29 11.59 -19.14 0.03
CA SER A 29 10.41 -18.32 0.35
C SER A 29 10.67 -16.85 0.06
N LEU A 30 9.64 -16.01 0.28
CA LEU A 30 9.75 -14.56 0.27
C LEU A 30 9.55 -14.01 1.67
N THR A 31 10.17 -12.87 1.98
CA THR A 31 9.78 -12.04 3.12
C THR A 31 8.47 -11.28 2.82
N ASN A 32 7.86 -10.68 3.84
CA ASN A 32 6.77 -9.70 3.68
C ASN A 32 7.17 -8.44 2.87
N LEU A 33 8.48 -8.27 2.62
CA LEU A 33 9.01 -7.22 1.75
C LEU A 33 9.16 -7.67 0.28
N GLY A 34 8.80 -8.92 -0.04
CA GLY A 34 8.95 -9.49 -1.38
C GLY A 34 10.40 -9.83 -1.74
N VAL A 35 11.24 -10.08 -0.73
CA VAL A 35 12.66 -10.41 -0.90
C VAL A 35 12.86 -11.91 -0.77
N GLY A 36 13.59 -12.51 -1.71
CA GLY A 36 13.92 -13.94 -1.69
C GLY A 36 14.72 -14.33 -0.46
N VAL A 37 14.39 -15.48 0.12
CA VAL A 37 15.04 -16.04 1.31
C VAL A 37 15.71 -17.35 0.95
N ALA A 38 17.03 -17.40 1.08
CA ALA A 38 17.83 -18.61 1.02
C ALA A 38 18.33 -18.99 2.41
N ARG A 39 18.59 -20.28 2.60
CA ARG A 39 19.35 -20.81 3.75
C ARG A 39 20.59 -21.50 3.22
N HIS A 40 21.76 -21.11 3.71
CA HIS A 40 23.04 -21.60 3.21
C HIS A 40 23.84 -22.31 4.30
N GLY A 41 24.52 -23.40 3.92
CA GLY A 41 25.39 -24.17 4.80
C GLY A 41 24.65 -25.02 5.84
N GLU A 42 25.43 -25.75 6.65
CA GLU A 42 24.92 -26.60 7.74
C GLU A 42 24.22 -25.76 8.83
N ASP A 43 24.71 -24.54 9.08
CA ASP A 43 24.15 -23.60 10.07
C ASP A 43 22.85 -22.91 9.61
N GLN A 44 22.33 -23.23 8.42
CA GLN A 44 21.10 -22.65 7.86
C GLN A 44 21.11 -21.10 7.84
N TRP A 45 22.27 -20.51 7.53
CA TRP A 45 22.49 -19.07 7.53
C TRP A 45 21.56 -18.38 6.52
N VAL A 46 20.84 -17.36 6.95
CA VAL A 46 19.82 -16.69 6.14
C VAL A 46 20.46 -15.68 5.20
N VAL A 47 20.14 -15.75 3.91
CA VAL A 47 20.56 -14.76 2.92
C VAL A 47 19.34 -14.18 2.21
N PHE A 48 19.26 -12.85 2.18
CA PHE A 48 18.20 -12.11 1.50
C PHE A 48 18.64 -11.66 0.12
N VAL A 49 17.88 -12.04 -0.90
CA VAL A 49 18.19 -11.77 -2.32
C VAL A 49 16.97 -11.11 -2.98
N PRO A 50 16.97 -9.78 -3.18
CA PRO A 50 15.89 -9.09 -3.88
C PRO A 50 15.69 -9.63 -5.30
N PHE A 51 14.44 -9.65 -5.77
CA PHE A 51 14.05 -10.10 -7.11
C PHE A 51 14.29 -11.58 -7.43
N ALA A 52 14.76 -12.37 -6.46
CA ALA A 52 14.81 -13.82 -6.55
C ALA A 52 13.49 -14.43 -6.05
N LEU A 53 13.02 -15.48 -6.71
CA LEU A 53 11.70 -16.09 -6.47
C LEU A 53 11.83 -17.48 -5.85
N PRO A 54 10.82 -17.95 -5.11
CA PRO A 54 10.83 -19.31 -4.56
C PRO A 54 10.92 -20.38 -5.64
N GLY A 55 11.73 -21.40 -5.36
CA GLY A 55 12.04 -22.48 -6.29
C GLY A 55 13.24 -22.20 -7.19
N GLU A 56 13.81 -20.99 -7.17
CA GLU A 56 14.97 -20.65 -7.99
C GLU A 56 16.29 -21.11 -7.39
N THR A 57 17.23 -21.44 -8.28
CA THR A 57 18.66 -21.43 -7.96
C THR A 57 19.28 -20.19 -8.57
N VAL A 58 19.95 -19.38 -7.76
CA VAL A 58 20.51 -18.09 -8.18
C VAL A 58 21.97 -17.96 -7.80
N LEU A 59 22.73 -17.22 -8.60
CA LEU A 59 24.03 -16.68 -8.19
C LEU A 59 23.80 -15.33 -7.52
N ALA A 60 24.16 -15.21 -6.25
CA ALA A 60 23.99 -14.00 -5.47
C ALA A 60 25.33 -13.45 -4.99
N ARG A 61 25.49 -12.13 -4.98
CA ARG A 61 26.73 -11.46 -4.55
C ARG A 61 26.52 -10.76 -3.21
N ILE A 62 27.23 -11.20 -2.18
CA ILE A 62 27.08 -10.66 -0.81
C ILE A 62 27.64 -9.25 -0.73
N PHE A 63 26.81 -8.27 -0.35
CA PHE A 63 27.26 -6.90 -0.12
C PHE A 63 27.23 -6.50 1.36
N ARG A 64 26.56 -7.29 2.22
CA ARG A 64 26.47 -7.01 3.66
C ARG A 64 26.25 -8.26 4.49
N ASN A 65 27.01 -8.41 5.58
CA ASN A 65 26.74 -9.39 6.62
C ASN A 65 26.28 -8.70 7.91
N HIS A 66 25.19 -9.19 8.48
CA HIS A 66 24.67 -8.83 9.79
C HIS A 66 25.02 -9.91 10.82
N LYS A 67 24.51 -9.78 12.04
CA LYS A 67 24.77 -10.74 13.13
C LYS A 67 24.18 -12.13 12.86
N SER A 68 23.08 -12.21 12.11
CA SER A 68 22.31 -13.46 11.92
C SER A 68 21.82 -13.69 10.49
N TYR A 69 22.20 -12.83 9.55
CA TYR A 69 21.80 -12.93 8.15
C TYR A 69 22.74 -12.12 7.26
N SER A 70 22.65 -12.33 5.95
CA SER A 70 23.36 -11.55 4.93
C SER A 70 22.39 -10.96 3.90
N GLU A 71 22.78 -9.85 3.29
CA GLU A 71 22.09 -9.24 2.14
C GLU A 71 22.97 -9.39 0.91
N ALA A 72 22.34 -9.76 -0.20
CA ALA A 72 23.01 -10.05 -1.46
C ALA A 72 22.29 -9.39 -2.65
N ASP A 73 23.05 -9.02 -3.66
CA ASP A 73 22.52 -8.64 -4.96
C ASP A 73 22.29 -9.91 -5.81
N LEU A 74 21.18 -9.96 -6.54
CA LEU A 74 20.95 -11.00 -7.54
C LEU A 74 21.88 -10.75 -8.75
N VAL A 75 22.84 -11.65 -9.00
CA VAL A 75 23.76 -11.55 -10.14
C VAL A 75 23.10 -12.14 -11.38
N ARG A 76 22.60 -13.37 -11.28
CA ARG A 76 21.84 -14.05 -12.32
C ARG A 76 21.02 -15.20 -11.75
N VAL A 77 19.96 -15.57 -12.45
CA VAL A 77 19.20 -16.78 -12.19
C VAL A 77 19.84 -17.93 -12.95
N ILE A 78 20.17 -19.02 -12.25
CA ILE A 78 20.79 -20.23 -12.83
C ILE A 78 19.68 -21.19 -13.26
N ASP A 79 18.74 -21.46 -12.36
CA ASP A 79 17.54 -22.27 -12.62
C ASP A 79 16.30 -21.44 -12.27
N PRO A 80 15.53 -20.98 -13.28
CA PRO A 80 14.39 -20.10 -13.07
C PRO A 80 13.15 -20.86 -12.60
N SER A 81 12.37 -20.20 -11.75
CA SER A 81 11.05 -20.70 -11.34
C SER A 81 10.14 -20.75 -12.57
N PRO A 82 9.25 -21.74 -12.71
CA PRO A 82 8.24 -21.75 -13.78
C PRO A 82 7.29 -20.55 -13.71
N ASN A 83 7.28 -19.85 -12.58
CA ASN A 83 6.47 -18.66 -12.33
C ASN A 83 7.23 -17.34 -12.59
N ARG A 84 8.51 -17.40 -12.99
CA ARG A 84 9.24 -16.21 -13.43
C ARG A 84 8.71 -15.75 -14.78
N VAL A 85 8.48 -14.45 -14.91
CA VAL A 85 8.14 -13.79 -16.17
C VAL A 85 9.10 -12.64 -16.44
N GLU A 86 9.16 -12.20 -17.69
CA GLU A 86 9.97 -11.03 -18.05
C GLU A 86 9.26 -9.75 -17.57
N PRO A 87 9.93 -8.87 -16.80
CA PRO A 87 9.35 -7.60 -16.37
C PRO A 87 9.00 -6.69 -17.55
N VAL A 88 7.81 -6.08 -17.49
CA VAL A 88 7.38 -5.08 -18.49
C VAL A 88 8.19 -3.79 -18.40
N CYS A 89 8.60 -3.38 -17.18
CA CYS A 89 9.34 -2.15 -16.97
C CYS A 89 10.84 -2.36 -17.16
N PRO A 90 11.51 -1.60 -18.05
CA PRO A 90 12.95 -1.70 -18.25
C PRO A 90 13.78 -1.23 -17.04
N LEU A 91 13.14 -0.53 -16.10
CA LEU A 91 13.76 -0.05 -14.86
C LEU A 91 13.54 -1.02 -13.68
N PHE A 92 12.85 -2.13 -13.89
CA PHE A 92 12.67 -3.15 -12.85
C PHE A 92 14.03 -3.67 -12.36
N GLY A 93 14.15 -3.97 -11.08
CA GLY A 93 15.44 -4.29 -10.46
C GLY A 93 16.23 -3.07 -9.99
N THR A 94 16.06 -1.92 -10.64
CA THR A 94 16.77 -0.67 -10.30
C THR A 94 15.87 0.36 -9.61
N CYS A 95 14.65 0.55 -10.10
CA CYS A 95 13.65 1.42 -9.47
C CYS A 95 13.04 0.74 -8.24
N GLY A 96 12.95 1.46 -7.11
CA GLY A 96 12.37 0.93 -5.86
C GLY A 96 10.83 0.81 -5.86
N GLY A 97 10.16 1.08 -6.98
CA GLY A 97 8.70 1.15 -7.05
C GLY A 97 7.98 -0.20 -7.11
N CYS A 98 8.55 -1.21 -7.76
CA CYS A 98 7.92 -2.52 -7.97
C CYS A 98 8.83 -3.65 -7.50
N GLN A 99 8.23 -4.73 -7.00
CA GLN A 99 8.97 -5.87 -6.45
C GLN A 99 8.65 -7.19 -7.16
N TYR A 100 7.52 -7.28 -7.87
CA TYR A 100 6.99 -8.54 -8.40
C TYR A 100 6.79 -8.57 -9.91
N GLN A 101 7.28 -7.60 -10.70
CA GLN A 101 7.09 -7.65 -12.16
C GLN A 101 7.73 -8.86 -12.83
N ASN A 102 8.71 -9.49 -12.18
CA ASN A 102 9.31 -10.74 -12.64
C ASN A 102 8.54 -11.99 -12.20
N PHE A 103 7.38 -11.85 -11.57
CA PHE A 103 6.62 -12.94 -10.96
C PHE A 103 5.20 -12.97 -11.49
N LYS A 104 4.75 -14.13 -11.98
CA LYS A 104 3.43 -14.29 -12.61
C LYS A 104 2.32 -13.78 -11.70
N TYR A 105 1.40 -12.99 -12.25
CA TYR A 105 0.39 -12.27 -11.44
C TYR A 105 -0.46 -13.20 -10.56
N SER A 106 -0.89 -14.35 -11.09
CA SER A 106 -1.63 -15.36 -10.32
C SER A 106 -0.89 -15.78 -9.03
N GLU A 107 0.44 -15.88 -9.10
CA GLU A 107 1.28 -16.28 -7.98
C GLU A 107 1.55 -15.13 -7.01
N GLN A 108 1.53 -13.87 -7.50
CA GLN A 108 1.55 -12.70 -6.61
C GLN A 108 0.34 -12.74 -5.66
N LEU A 109 -0.84 -13.10 -6.17
CA LEU A 109 -2.06 -13.23 -5.36
C LEU A 109 -1.94 -14.36 -4.33
N VAL A 110 -1.46 -15.53 -4.74
CA VAL A 110 -1.20 -16.64 -3.82
C VAL A 110 -0.23 -16.23 -2.71
N TRP A 111 0.86 -15.54 -3.04
CA TRP A 111 1.81 -15.08 -2.02
C TRP A 111 1.25 -14.02 -1.09
N LYS A 112 0.47 -13.06 -1.61
CA LYS A 112 -0.20 -12.05 -0.79
C LYS A 112 -1.19 -12.67 0.20
N ARG A 113 -1.95 -13.68 -0.23
CA ARG A 113 -2.83 -14.47 0.67
C ARG A 113 -2.01 -15.15 1.76
N ARG A 114 -0.98 -15.91 1.38
CA ARG A 114 -0.13 -16.63 2.34
C ARG A 114 0.56 -15.70 3.33
N GLN A 115 0.91 -14.48 2.94
CA GLN A 115 1.43 -13.49 3.86
C GLN A 115 0.44 -13.17 5.00
N VAL A 116 -0.86 -13.03 4.69
CA VAL A 116 -1.90 -12.77 5.69
C VAL A 116 -2.10 -14.00 6.60
N GLU A 117 -2.11 -15.20 6.02
CA GLU A 117 -2.20 -16.48 6.77
C GLU A 117 -1.04 -16.62 7.76
N GLU A 118 0.20 -16.41 7.31
CA GLU A 118 1.38 -16.49 8.18
C GLU A 118 1.36 -15.41 9.28
N LEU A 119 0.83 -14.22 9.00
CA LEU A 119 0.71 -13.15 10.00
C LEU A 119 -0.35 -13.49 11.06
N LEU A 120 -1.51 -14.02 10.66
CA LEU A 120 -2.54 -14.47 11.61
C LEU A 120 -1.99 -15.58 12.53
N GLN A 121 -1.36 -16.59 11.95
CA GLN A 121 -0.82 -17.72 12.71
C GLN A 121 0.30 -17.27 13.66
N ARG A 122 1.28 -16.49 13.16
CA ARG A 122 2.48 -16.14 13.94
C ARG A 122 2.28 -14.98 14.90
N MET A 123 1.47 -13.99 14.51
CA MET A 123 1.26 -12.81 15.35
C MET A 123 0.09 -13.04 16.28
N VAL A 124 -1.07 -13.49 15.79
CA VAL A 124 -2.31 -13.62 16.59
C VAL A 124 -2.40 -14.98 17.28
N GLY A 125 -1.88 -16.04 16.65
CA GLY A 125 -1.98 -17.41 17.17
C GLY A 125 -3.27 -18.12 16.75
N ILE A 126 -3.88 -17.68 15.64
CA ILE A 126 -5.17 -18.20 15.16
C ILE A 126 -5.01 -18.74 13.73
N GLU A 127 -5.65 -19.87 13.48
CA GLU A 127 -5.84 -20.43 12.15
C GLU A 127 -7.25 -20.06 11.66
N ALA A 128 -7.37 -18.86 11.09
CA ALA A 128 -8.59 -18.40 10.44
C ALA A 128 -8.47 -18.58 8.92
N GLU A 129 -9.58 -18.89 8.25
CA GLU A 129 -9.60 -18.97 6.79
C GLU A 129 -9.40 -17.58 6.18
N VAL A 130 -8.30 -17.43 5.43
CA VAL A 130 -8.05 -16.23 4.61
C VAL A 130 -8.59 -16.48 3.23
N GLN A 131 -9.46 -15.61 2.74
CA GLN A 131 -10.04 -15.74 1.40
C GLN A 131 -9.01 -15.50 0.29
N PRO A 132 -9.21 -16.04 -0.92
CA PRO A 132 -8.40 -15.69 -2.09
C PRO A 132 -8.34 -14.17 -2.30
N VAL A 133 -7.15 -13.64 -2.59
CA VAL A 133 -6.97 -12.20 -2.83
C VAL A 133 -7.84 -11.74 -4.00
N ILE A 134 -8.66 -10.71 -3.79
CA ILE A 134 -9.42 -10.11 -4.88
C ILE A 134 -8.44 -9.31 -5.76
N ALA A 135 -8.27 -9.80 -6.98
CA ALA A 135 -7.36 -9.25 -7.97
C ALA A 135 -7.81 -7.87 -8.48
N SER A 136 -6.83 -7.04 -8.83
CA SER A 136 -7.11 -5.81 -9.58
C SER A 136 -7.60 -6.15 -10.98
N PRO A 137 -8.61 -5.44 -11.51
CA PRO A 137 -8.99 -5.59 -12.92
C PRO A 137 -7.89 -5.20 -13.92
N LYS A 138 -6.90 -4.42 -13.47
CA LYS A 138 -5.74 -4.01 -14.27
C LYS A 138 -4.44 -4.25 -13.52
N GLU A 139 -3.56 -5.04 -14.10
CA GLU A 139 -2.21 -5.31 -13.58
C GLU A 139 -1.22 -4.16 -13.84
N TYR A 140 -1.45 -3.41 -14.92
CA TYR A 140 -0.67 -2.27 -15.39
C TYR A 140 -1.62 -1.13 -15.75
N HIS A 141 -1.10 0.09 -15.92
CA HIS A 141 -1.90 1.27 -16.28
C HIS A 141 -3.05 1.57 -15.30
N TYR A 142 -2.89 1.19 -14.03
CA TYR A 142 -3.93 1.34 -13.00
C TYR A 142 -3.72 2.57 -12.13
N ARG A 143 -2.47 3.03 -11.97
CA ARG A 143 -2.10 4.00 -10.95
C ARG A 143 -2.46 5.43 -11.39
N SER A 144 -3.40 6.04 -10.69
CA SER A 144 -3.92 7.39 -10.97
C SER A 144 -3.10 8.53 -10.38
N LYS A 145 -2.06 8.25 -9.56
CA LYS A 145 -1.15 9.27 -9.02
C LYS A 145 0.30 8.86 -9.06
N LEU A 146 1.15 9.73 -9.60
CA LEU A 146 2.60 9.68 -9.45
C LEU A 146 3.13 10.94 -8.78
N THR A 147 4.20 10.78 -7.99
CA THR A 147 4.93 11.90 -7.41
C THR A 147 6.45 11.77 -7.63
N PRO A 148 6.94 11.91 -8.87
CA PRO A 148 8.38 11.85 -9.16
C PRO A 148 9.17 12.94 -8.43
N HIS A 149 10.36 12.61 -7.95
CA HIS A 149 11.28 13.54 -7.29
C HIS A 149 12.39 13.96 -8.25
N PHE A 150 12.95 15.15 -8.01
CA PHE A 150 14.14 15.61 -8.71
C PHE A 150 14.99 16.51 -7.82
N GLN A 151 16.28 16.59 -8.15
CA GLN A 151 17.19 17.53 -7.50
C GLN A 151 17.29 18.82 -8.32
N LYS A 152 17.56 19.93 -7.63
CA LYS A 152 17.83 21.20 -8.31
C LYS A 152 19.08 21.01 -9.20
N PRO A 153 19.05 21.47 -10.47
CA PRO A 153 20.21 21.43 -11.36
C PRO A 153 21.46 21.99 -10.71
N ARG A 154 22.60 21.33 -10.94
CA ARG A 154 23.93 21.90 -10.68
C ARG A 154 24.53 22.32 -12.01
N CYS A 155 25.01 23.56 -12.11
CA CYS A 155 25.67 24.09 -13.31
C CYS A 155 24.83 24.06 -14.60
N GLY A 156 23.50 24.07 -14.49
CA GLY A 156 22.60 24.09 -15.65
C GLY A 156 22.17 22.72 -16.17
N GLU A 157 22.76 21.63 -15.68
CA GLU A 157 22.34 20.27 -16.02
C GLU A 157 21.32 19.75 -14.99
N LEU A 158 20.12 19.43 -15.48
CA LEU A 158 19.08 18.82 -14.66
C LEU A 158 19.33 17.31 -14.58
N SER A 159 19.36 16.80 -13.35
CA SER A 159 19.62 15.39 -13.03
C SER A 159 18.39 14.51 -13.31
N GLU A 160 18.37 13.30 -12.75
CA GLU A 160 17.27 12.36 -12.82
C GLU A 160 15.96 12.95 -12.26
N ILE A 161 14.84 12.71 -12.97
CA ILE A 161 13.48 12.96 -12.49
C ILE A 161 12.79 11.59 -12.38
N GLY A 162 12.46 11.16 -11.17
CA GLY A 162 11.89 9.83 -10.99
C GLY A 162 11.78 9.39 -9.53
N PHE A 163 12.09 8.13 -9.28
CA PHE A 163 11.91 7.50 -7.95
C PHE A 163 13.24 7.05 -7.36
N LEU A 164 13.24 6.71 -6.08
CA LEU A 164 14.43 6.21 -5.39
C LEU A 164 14.92 4.89 -6.02
N LYS A 165 16.24 4.74 -6.15
CA LYS A 165 16.86 3.46 -6.52
C LYS A 165 16.59 2.42 -5.44
N GLN A 166 16.41 1.17 -5.84
CA GLN A 166 16.25 0.04 -4.94
C GLN A 166 17.41 0.00 -3.93
N GLY A 167 17.08 -0.12 -2.64
CA GLY A 167 18.06 -0.19 -1.55
C GLY A 167 18.83 1.11 -1.26
N ARG A 168 18.53 2.23 -1.95
CA ARG A 168 19.20 3.52 -1.75
C ARG A 168 18.24 4.55 -1.15
N ARG A 169 18.78 5.46 -0.34
CA ARG A 169 17.99 6.49 0.38
C ARG A 169 17.92 7.83 -0.33
N TYR A 170 18.90 8.13 -1.19
CA TYR A 170 19.06 9.46 -1.79
C TYR A 170 19.25 9.43 -3.31
N ASP A 171 19.57 8.26 -3.87
CA ASP A 171 19.83 8.10 -5.29
C ASP A 171 18.51 7.94 -6.04
N LEU A 172 18.36 8.67 -7.14
CA LEU A 172 17.18 8.62 -8.00
C LEU A 172 17.47 7.80 -9.26
N VAL A 173 16.46 7.08 -9.75
CA VAL A 173 16.39 6.56 -11.12
C VAL A 173 15.65 7.58 -11.95
N ASP A 174 16.16 7.91 -13.13
CA ASP A 174 15.39 8.70 -14.09
C ASP A 174 14.27 7.85 -14.69
N VAL A 175 13.04 8.34 -14.61
CA VAL A 175 11.84 7.63 -15.06
C VAL A 175 11.16 8.42 -16.16
N GLU A 176 11.34 7.95 -17.40
CA GLU A 176 10.70 8.53 -18.58
C GLU A 176 9.24 8.10 -18.72
N SER A 177 8.95 6.84 -18.37
CA SER A 177 7.61 6.27 -18.33
C SER A 177 7.51 5.19 -17.25
N CYS A 178 6.30 4.94 -16.77
CA CYS A 178 6.01 3.97 -15.72
C CYS A 178 4.85 3.07 -16.13
N PRO A 179 5.06 1.77 -16.41
CA PRO A 179 4.01 0.87 -16.91
C PRO A 179 2.82 0.66 -15.95
N ILE A 180 3.00 0.87 -14.64
CA ILE A 180 1.89 0.78 -13.70
C ILE A 180 1.05 2.08 -13.64
N ALA A 181 1.57 3.19 -14.16
CA ALA A 181 0.85 4.46 -14.24
C ALA A 181 -0.08 4.49 -15.45
N MET A 182 -1.22 5.15 -15.30
CA MET A 182 -2.17 5.34 -16.41
C MET A 182 -1.49 6.00 -17.62
N ASP A 183 -1.96 5.66 -18.82
CA ASP A 183 -1.39 6.16 -20.08
C ASP A 183 -1.35 7.68 -20.15
N GLN A 184 -2.45 8.33 -19.78
CA GLN A 184 -2.54 9.80 -19.70
C GLN A 184 -1.48 10.43 -18.78
N ILE A 185 -1.06 9.74 -17.70
CA ILE A 185 0.04 10.21 -16.84
C ILE A 185 1.37 10.12 -17.60
N ASN A 186 1.62 9.00 -18.27
CA ASN A 186 2.85 8.81 -19.05
C ASN A 186 2.95 9.82 -20.20
N GLU A 187 1.84 10.09 -20.89
CA GLU A 187 1.76 11.12 -21.93
C GLU A 187 2.05 12.52 -21.35
N ARG A 188 1.41 12.87 -20.22
CA ARG A 188 1.62 14.17 -19.57
C ARG A 188 3.04 14.33 -19.01
N LEU A 189 3.66 13.24 -18.56
CA LEU A 189 4.98 13.25 -17.94
C LEU A 189 6.06 13.76 -18.91
N ILE A 190 5.94 13.51 -20.22
CA ILE A 190 6.88 14.00 -21.24
C ILE A 190 6.98 15.53 -21.21
N GLY A 191 5.84 16.21 -21.27
CA GLY A 191 5.78 17.68 -21.24
C GLY A 191 6.23 18.25 -19.89
N VAL A 192 5.79 17.65 -18.78
CA VAL A 192 6.18 18.08 -17.42
C VAL A 192 7.69 17.96 -17.22
N ARG A 193 8.33 16.89 -17.72
CA ARG A 193 9.78 16.73 -17.67
C ARG A 193 10.51 17.80 -18.47
N ALA A 194 10.03 18.13 -19.68
CA ALA A 194 10.60 19.19 -20.50
C ALA A 194 10.52 20.57 -19.81
N ASP A 195 9.37 20.85 -19.19
CA ASP A 195 9.12 22.07 -18.42
C ASP A 195 10.04 22.21 -17.20
N VAL A 196 10.26 21.12 -16.46
CA VAL A 196 11.18 21.12 -15.31
C VAL A 196 12.60 21.37 -15.79
N ARG A 197 13.01 20.74 -16.90
CA ARG A 197 14.33 20.95 -17.52
C ARG A 197 14.54 22.39 -17.97
N SER A 198 13.51 23.05 -18.53
CA SER A 198 13.62 24.46 -18.94
C SER A 198 13.58 25.45 -17.78
N ARG A 199 12.86 25.14 -16.69
CA ARG A 199 12.66 26.03 -15.53
C ARG A 199 13.53 25.67 -14.31
N GLY A 200 14.46 24.71 -14.44
CA GLY A 200 15.11 24.03 -13.32
C GLY A 200 15.77 24.93 -12.26
N SER A 201 16.22 26.13 -12.61
CA SER A 201 16.87 27.07 -11.68
C SER A 201 15.92 27.69 -10.64
N SER A 202 14.60 27.72 -10.91
CA SER A 202 13.58 28.34 -10.05
C SER A 202 13.09 27.42 -8.91
N PHE A 203 13.35 26.12 -8.98
CA PHE A 203 12.87 25.16 -8.00
C PHE A 203 13.73 25.12 -6.73
N LYS A 204 13.08 24.80 -5.60
CA LYS A 204 13.76 24.49 -4.32
C LYS A 204 14.54 23.18 -4.44
N ARG A 205 15.55 22.98 -3.58
CA ARG A 205 16.26 21.68 -3.50
C ARG A 205 15.27 20.58 -3.06
N GLY A 206 15.26 19.45 -3.76
CA GLY A 206 14.41 18.29 -3.42
C GLY A 206 12.94 18.52 -3.74
N ALA A 207 12.64 18.94 -4.97
CA ALA A 207 11.27 19.17 -5.40
C ALA A 207 10.60 17.86 -5.84
N THR A 208 9.28 17.81 -5.68
CA THR A 208 8.45 16.67 -6.05
C THR A 208 7.39 17.16 -7.02
N LEU A 209 7.27 16.47 -8.15
CA LEU A 209 6.20 16.68 -9.12
C LEU A 209 4.94 15.98 -8.62
N LEU A 210 3.78 16.49 -9.02
CA LEU A 210 2.50 15.83 -8.85
C LEU A 210 1.94 15.54 -10.24
N LEU A 211 1.49 14.31 -10.47
CA LEU A 211 0.64 13.95 -11.60
C LEU A 211 -0.52 13.14 -11.03
N ARG A 212 -1.73 13.70 -11.06
CA ARG A 212 -2.96 13.03 -10.67
C ARG A 212 -3.89 12.99 -11.86
N ALA A 213 -4.23 11.80 -12.31
CA ALA A 213 -5.17 11.60 -13.38
C ALA A 213 -6.60 11.46 -12.84
N ASP A 214 -7.54 12.08 -13.54
CA ASP A 214 -8.97 11.78 -13.45
C ASP A 214 -9.54 11.42 -14.83
N LYS A 215 -10.87 11.41 -14.98
CA LYS A 215 -11.54 11.09 -16.24
C LYS A 215 -11.33 12.13 -17.36
N ASN A 216 -10.93 13.35 -17.01
CA ASN A 216 -10.85 14.48 -17.94
C ASN A 216 -9.41 14.85 -18.28
N THR A 217 -8.49 14.80 -17.31
CA THR A 217 -7.14 15.35 -17.47
C THR A 217 -6.15 14.80 -16.42
N VAL A 218 -4.90 15.26 -16.53
CA VAL A 218 -3.85 15.04 -15.53
C VAL A 218 -3.48 16.36 -14.86
N HIS A 219 -3.80 16.46 -13.57
CA HIS A 219 -3.50 17.60 -12.72
C HIS A 219 -2.06 17.58 -12.25
N THR A 220 -1.40 18.75 -12.31
CA THR A 220 -0.02 18.94 -11.82
C THR A 220 0.07 19.88 -10.62
N GLU A 221 -0.98 20.65 -10.35
CA GLU A 221 -1.07 21.56 -9.22
C GLU A 221 -1.71 20.85 -8.03
N SER A 222 -1.20 21.08 -6.82
CA SER A 222 -1.64 20.35 -5.63
C SER A 222 -3.05 20.72 -5.17
N ASP A 223 -3.51 21.93 -5.49
CA ASP A 223 -4.80 22.50 -5.15
C ASP A 223 -5.86 22.33 -6.24
N ALA A 224 -5.49 21.83 -7.42
CA ALA A 224 -6.44 21.46 -8.46
C ALA A 224 -7.45 20.42 -7.94
N ILE A 225 -8.70 20.53 -8.39
CA ILE A 225 -9.76 19.60 -7.99
C ILE A 225 -9.76 18.42 -8.95
N ALA A 226 -9.47 17.23 -8.41
CA ALA A 226 -9.63 15.97 -9.13
C ALA A 226 -11.00 15.36 -8.80
N GLU A 227 -11.52 14.55 -9.72
CA GLU A 227 -12.81 13.86 -9.58
C GLU A 227 -12.64 12.35 -9.81
N GLU A 228 -13.29 11.52 -8.99
CA GLU A 228 -13.30 10.07 -9.18
C GLU A 228 -14.71 9.52 -8.95
N ASP A 229 -15.18 8.63 -9.84
CA ASP A 229 -16.51 8.04 -9.77
C ASP A 229 -16.43 6.61 -9.23
N VAL A 230 -17.04 6.35 -8.06
CA VAL A 230 -17.04 5.03 -7.42
C VAL A 230 -18.46 4.61 -7.10
N GLU A 231 -18.93 3.52 -7.72
CA GLU A 231 -20.28 2.98 -7.54
C GLU A 231 -21.43 4.00 -7.72
N GLY A 232 -21.25 4.96 -8.63
CA GLY A 232 -22.24 6.01 -8.89
C GLY A 232 -22.18 7.20 -7.91
N VAL A 233 -21.19 7.22 -7.01
CA VAL A 233 -20.86 8.38 -6.16
C VAL A 233 -19.64 9.09 -6.73
N THR A 234 -19.79 10.38 -7.02
CA THR A 234 -18.70 11.23 -7.52
C THR A 234 -17.96 11.88 -6.35
N PHE A 235 -16.67 11.62 -6.23
CA PHE A 235 -15.79 12.17 -5.21
C PHE A 235 -14.93 13.28 -5.79
N ARG A 236 -14.97 14.45 -5.17
CA ARG A 236 -14.06 15.56 -5.42
C ARG A 236 -13.10 15.71 -4.25
N PHE A 237 -11.84 16.00 -4.57
CA PHE A 237 -10.74 16.19 -3.62
C PHE A 237 -9.61 16.98 -4.29
N LYS A 238 -8.69 17.55 -3.51
CA LYS A 238 -7.51 18.20 -4.10
C LYS A 238 -6.55 17.15 -4.65
N ALA A 239 -5.99 17.39 -5.83
CA ALA A 239 -5.09 16.46 -6.51
C ALA A 239 -3.88 16.02 -5.64
N GLY A 240 -3.39 16.93 -4.79
CA GLY A 240 -2.32 16.69 -3.82
C GLY A 240 -2.72 15.80 -2.64
N GLU A 241 -3.99 15.79 -2.25
CA GLU A 241 -4.52 15.04 -1.11
C GLU A 241 -4.56 13.52 -1.38
N PHE A 242 -4.87 12.76 -0.33
CA PHE A 242 -5.02 11.31 -0.42
C PHE A 242 -6.37 10.96 -1.05
N PHE A 243 -6.30 10.04 -1.99
CA PHE A 243 -7.42 9.27 -2.52
C PHE A 243 -6.82 7.99 -3.12
N GLN A 244 -7.59 6.91 -3.16
CA GLN A 244 -7.10 5.63 -3.60
C GLN A 244 -6.53 5.69 -5.02
N ASN A 245 -5.36 5.08 -5.23
CA ASN A 245 -4.60 5.26 -6.46
C ASN A 245 -4.97 4.25 -7.56
N ASN A 246 -5.86 3.29 -7.29
CA ASN A 246 -6.28 2.27 -8.24
C ASN A 246 -7.81 2.33 -8.38
N PRO A 247 -8.36 3.20 -9.24
CA PRO A 247 -9.80 3.37 -9.35
C PRO A 247 -10.50 2.12 -9.90
N TYR A 248 -9.81 1.30 -10.68
CA TYR A 248 -10.40 0.11 -11.31
C TYR A 248 -10.87 -0.95 -10.32
N ILE A 249 -10.22 -1.08 -9.16
CA ILE A 249 -10.62 -2.05 -8.12
C ILE A 249 -11.60 -1.45 -7.11
N LEU A 250 -11.77 -0.12 -7.06
CA LEU A 250 -12.59 0.54 -6.04
C LEU A 250 -14.03 0.04 -6.00
N PRO A 251 -14.74 -0.17 -7.12
CA PRO A 251 -16.11 -0.67 -7.06
C PRO A 251 -16.23 -2.02 -6.34
N LYS A 252 -15.27 -2.94 -6.55
CA LYS A 252 -15.25 -4.23 -5.83
C LYS A 252 -14.90 -4.04 -4.35
N PHE A 253 -13.96 -3.15 -4.07
CA PHE A 253 -13.47 -2.87 -2.72
C PHE A 253 -14.55 -2.23 -1.85
N THR A 254 -15.20 -1.16 -2.31
CA THR A 254 -16.26 -0.46 -1.59
C THR A 254 -17.52 -1.30 -1.48
N SER A 255 -17.88 -2.07 -2.52
CA SER A 255 -19.03 -2.98 -2.44
C SER A 255 -18.84 -4.04 -1.37
N PHE A 256 -17.66 -4.66 -1.32
CA PHE A 256 -17.35 -5.66 -0.30
C PHE A 256 -17.38 -5.06 1.12
N VAL A 257 -16.79 -3.89 1.34
CA VAL A 257 -16.87 -3.20 2.65
C VAL A 257 -18.31 -2.94 3.06
N ARG A 258 -19.13 -2.40 2.15
CA ARG A 258 -20.57 -2.16 2.41
C ARG A 258 -21.31 -3.46 2.74
N GLU A 259 -21.09 -4.52 1.97
CA GLU A 259 -21.72 -5.83 2.18
C GLU A 259 -21.35 -6.41 3.55
N GLN A 260 -20.06 -6.42 3.89
CA GLN A 260 -19.60 -6.89 5.20
C GLN A 260 -20.13 -6.00 6.33
N ALA A 261 -20.24 -4.69 6.12
CA ALA A 261 -20.74 -3.76 7.12
C ALA A 261 -22.25 -3.92 7.36
N ALA A 262 -23.02 -4.19 6.31
CA ALA A 262 -24.47 -4.34 6.34
C ALA A 262 -24.94 -5.76 6.71
N ALA A 263 -24.06 -6.77 6.68
CA ALA A 263 -24.40 -8.17 6.93
C ALA A 263 -25.10 -8.44 8.28
N GLY A 264 -24.91 -7.55 9.27
CA GLY A 264 -25.57 -7.64 10.58
C GLY A 264 -27.00 -7.06 10.65
N GLY A 265 -27.51 -6.44 9.56
CA GLY A 265 -28.80 -5.74 9.58
C GLY A 265 -28.81 -4.49 10.48
N ASN A 266 -27.63 -3.96 10.79
CA ASN A 266 -27.47 -2.75 11.60
C ASN A 266 -28.04 -1.53 10.88
N LYS A 267 -28.71 -0.66 11.63
CA LYS A 267 -29.31 0.57 11.08
C LYS A 267 -28.31 1.69 10.92
N TYR A 268 -27.24 1.67 11.71
CA TYR A 268 -26.30 2.78 11.79
C TYR A 268 -24.90 2.36 11.34
N LEU A 269 -24.20 3.29 10.69
CA LEU A 269 -22.81 3.12 10.31
C LEU A 269 -21.97 4.27 10.86
N ILE A 270 -20.81 3.94 11.40
CA ILE A 270 -19.74 4.91 11.67
C ILE A 270 -18.57 4.59 10.74
N ASP A 271 -18.12 5.58 9.98
CA ASP A 271 -16.91 5.53 9.16
C ASP A 271 -15.81 6.34 9.89
N ALA A 272 -14.93 5.66 10.62
CA ALA A 272 -13.84 6.29 11.33
C ALA A 272 -12.58 6.40 10.45
N TYR A 273 -11.91 7.56 10.50
CA TYR A 273 -10.86 7.95 9.56
C TYR A 273 -11.41 8.10 8.13
N CYS A 274 -12.61 8.68 8.00
CA CYS A 274 -13.38 8.65 6.75
C CYS A 274 -12.72 9.41 5.58
N GLY A 275 -11.72 10.27 5.84
CA GLY A 275 -11.13 11.14 4.82
C GLY A 275 -12.22 11.95 4.10
N SER A 276 -12.23 11.89 2.76
CA SER A 276 -13.24 12.53 1.92
C SER A 276 -14.58 11.78 1.81
N GLY A 277 -14.79 10.75 2.65
CA GLY A 277 -16.05 10.02 2.82
C GLY A 277 -16.21 8.78 1.94
N LEU A 278 -15.12 8.14 1.49
CA LEU A 278 -15.18 7.04 0.52
C LEU A 278 -16.15 5.94 0.96
N PHE A 279 -15.98 5.37 2.16
CA PHE A 279 -16.79 4.27 2.64
C PHE A 279 -18.16 4.74 3.14
N GLY A 280 -18.21 5.83 3.90
CA GLY A 280 -19.45 6.39 4.40
C GLY A 280 -20.46 6.72 3.29
N LEU A 281 -20.01 7.38 2.21
CA LEU A 281 -20.88 7.76 1.10
C LEU A 281 -21.27 6.55 0.22
N THR A 282 -20.34 5.64 -0.10
CA THR A 282 -20.65 4.44 -0.89
C THR A 282 -21.50 3.41 -0.13
N SER A 283 -21.52 3.50 1.20
CA SER A 283 -22.33 2.63 2.07
C SER A 283 -23.65 3.25 2.50
N ALA A 284 -23.84 4.56 2.33
CA ALA A 284 -25.00 5.31 2.85
C ALA A 284 -26.36 4.70 2.48
N ARG A 285 -26.48 4.12 1.28
CA ARG A 285 -27.72 3.46 0.82
C ARG A 285 -28.12 2.20 1.59
N ALA A 286 -27.23 1.64 2.41
CA ALA A 286 -27.46 0.40 3.17
C ALA A 286 -27.80 0.65 4.64
N PHE A 287 -27.86 1.92 5.08
CA PHE A 287 -28.05 2.30 6.49
C PHE A 287 -29.07 3.43 6.62
N ASP A 288 -29.73 3.51 7.76
CA ASP A 288 -30.70 4.59 8.06
C ASP A 288 -29.96 5.92 8.28
N GLN A 289 -28.80 5.88 8.96
CA GLN A 289 -27.92 7.03 9.17
C GLN A 289 -26.45 6.60 9.19
N VAL A 290 -25.58 7.48 8.69
CA VAL A 290 -24.12 7.31 8.70
C VAL A 290 -23.45 8.50 9.39
N ALA A 291 -22.45 8.23 10.23
CA ALA A 291 -21.55 9.24 10.77
C ALA A 291 -20.12 9.01 10.25
N GLY A 292 -19.55 9.98 9.55
CA GLY A 292 -18.13 9.96 9.19
C GLY A 292 -17.30 10.83 10.15
N ILE A 293 -16.19 10.31 10.62
CA ILE A 293 -15.33 10.97 11.62
C ILE A 293 -13.91 11.08 11.08
N GLU A 294 -13.38 12.30 11.06
CA GLU A 294 -12.05 12.60 10.52
C GLU A 294 -11.44 13.80 11.24
N VAL A 295 -10.12 13.75 11.47
CA VAL A 295 -9.38 14.82 12.17
C VAL A 295 -9.03 15.97 11.23
N SER A 296 -8.84 15.68 9.94
CA SER A 296 -8.57 16.67 8.91
C SER A 296 -9.83 17.47 8.55
N GLU A 297 -9.85 18.74 8.93
CA GLU A 297 -10.92 19.68 8.57
C GLU A 297 -11.11 19.77 7.05
N ALA A 298 -10.01 19.83 6.30
CA ALA A 298 -10.05 19.88 4.83
C ALA A 298 -10.72 18.63 4.22
N ALA A 299 -10.46 17.44 4.79
CA ALA A 299 -11.09 16.21 4.33
C ALA A 299 -12.59 16.17 4.68
N ILE A 300 -12.97 16.66 5.86
CA ILE A 300 -14.37 16.82 6.27
C ILE A 300 -15.13 17.77 5.34
N ASP A 301 -14.52 18.89 4.94
CA ASP A 301 -15.13 19.83 4.00
C ASP A 301 -15.40 19.17 2.65
N TRP A 302 -14.45 18.37 2.15
CA TRP A 302 -14.66 17.56 0.96
C TRP A 302 -15.74 16.51 1.15
N ALA A 303 -15.77 15.81 2.29
CA ALA A 303 -16.78 14.80 2.58
C ALA A 303 -18.20 15.39 2.58
N LYS A 304 -18.39 16.56 3.22
CA LYS A 304 -19.65 17.32 3.19
C LYS A 304 -20.01 17.79 1.78
N ALA A 305 -19.04 18.32 1.04
CA ALA A 305 -19.25 18.77 -0.34
C ALA A 305 -19.65 17.59 -1.25
N ASN A 306 -19.02 16.43 -1.08
CA ASN A 306 -19.31 15.20 -1.82
C ASN A 306 -20.70 14.66 -1.46
N ALA A 307 -21.09 14.59 -0.18
CA ALA A 307 -22.46 14.22 0.21
C ALA A 307 -23.50 15.11 -0.49
N LYS A 308 -23.32 16.43 -0.39
CA LYS A 308 -24.22 17.40 -1.01
C LYS A 308 -24.27 17.27 -2.54
N ALA A 309 -23.12 17.10 -3.19
CA ALA A 309 -23.04 16.97 -4.64
C ALA A 309 -23.71 15.69 -5.17
N ASN A 310 -23.74 14.63 -4.36
CA ASN A 310 -24.38 13.35 -4.69
C ASN A 310 -25.82 13.23 -4.17
N GLY A 311 -26.37 14.26 -3.50
CA GLY A 311 -27.71 14.21 -2.92
C GLY A 311 -27.87 13.16 -1.81
N ILE A 312 -26.77 12.85 -1.09
CA ILE A 312 -26.78 11.88 0.02
C ILE A 312 -27.05 12.63 1.32
N GLU A 313 -28.26 12.49 1.85
CA GLU A 313 -28.75 13.29 2.99
C GLU A 313 -28.66 12.57 4.34
N ASN A 314 -28.57 11.25 4.35
CA ASN A 314 -28.51 10.43 5.58
C ASN A 314 -27.08 10.27 6.15
N VAL A 315 -26.18 11.21 5.84
CA VAL A 315 -24.79 11.19 6.29
C VAL A 315 -24.44 12.47 7.02
N ARG A 316 -23.79 12.36 8.18
CA ARG A 316 -23.22 13.48 8.93
C ARG A 316 -21.71 13.30 9.07
N PHE A 317 -20.96 14.36 8.80
CA PHE A 317 -19.51 14.39 9.00
C PHE A 317 -19.12 15.23 10.22
N ILE A 318 -18.32 14.64 11.10
CA ILE A 318 -17.89 15.21 12.38
C ILE A 318 -16.37 15.38 12.33
N ASN A 319 -15.91 16.60 12.57
CA ASN A 319 -14.49 16.81 12.82
C ASN A 319 -14.20 16.35 14.26
N GLY A 320 -13.49 15.23 14.39
CA GLY A 320 -13.25 14.57 15.67
C GLY A 320 -11.80 14.14 15.79
N SER A 321 -11.23 14.33 16.96
CA SER A 321 -9.89 13.83 17.26
C SER A 321 -9.93 12.34 17.58
N ALA A 322 -8.80 11.64 17.44
CA ALA A 322 -8.73 10.20 17.71
C ALA A 322 -9.08 9.86 19.18
N GLU A 323 -8.95 10.84 20.07
CA GLU A 323 -9.23 10.79 21.51
C GLU A 323 -10.73 10.75 21.86
N ALA A 324 -11.61 11.17 20.95
CA ALA A 324 -13.04 11.34 21.22
C ALA A 324 -13.94 10.99 20.03
N ILE A 325 -13.63 9.89 19.34
CA ILE A 325 -14.29 9.48 18.10
C ILE A 325 -15.81 9.32 18.30
N PHE A 326 -16.24 8.64 19.37
CA PHE A 326 -17.67 8.35 19.56
C PHE A 326 -18.44 9.41 20.37
N GLN A 327 -17.78 10.47 20.87
CA GLN A 327 -18.38 11.39 21.83
C GLN A 327 -19.61 12.13 21.26
N ASP A 328 -19.58 12.50 19.98
CA ASP A 328 -20.63 13.26 19.32
C ASP A 328 -21.60 12.40 18.49
N VAL A 329 -21.54 11.06 18.66
CA VAL A 329 -22.39 10.10 17.95
C VAL A 329 -23.48 9.59 18.88
N GLN A 330 -24.75 9.71 18.45
CA GLN A 330 -25.93 9.30 19.23
C GLN A 330 -26.47 7.91 18.87
N PHE A 331 -25.70 7.10 18.15
CA PHE A 331 -26.15 5.78 17.71
C PHE A 331 -25.99 4.73 18.82
N PRO A 332 -26.97 3.83 19.03
CA PRO A 332 -26.79 2.69 19.93
C PRO A 332 -25.79 1.70 19.33
N GLY A 333 -24.72 1.39 20.06
CA GLY A 333 -23.66 0.46 19.60
C GLY A 333 -24.20 -0.90 19.15
N SER A 334 -25.23 -1.43 19.82
CA SER A 334 -25.86 -2.70 19.45
C SER A 334 -26.50 -2.72 18.06
N GLU A 335 -26.84 -1.57 17.48
CA GLU A 335 -27.41 -1.43 16.13
C GLU A 335 -26.43 -0.71 15.17
N THR A 336 -25.14 -0.62 15.54
CA THR A 336 -24.13 0.14 14.81
C THR A 336 -23.00 -0.75 14.31
N THR A 337 -22.65 -0.62 13.03
CA THR A 337 -21.38 -1.09 12.47
C THR A 337 -20.35 0.04 12.49
N VAL A 338 -19.08 -0.27 12.79
CA VAL A 338 -17.96 0.68 12.64
C VAL A 338 -17.02 0.20 11.54
N ILE A 339 -16.80 1.00 10.50
CA ILE A 339 -15.69 0.84 9.54
C ILE A 339 -14.50 1.62 10.08
N ILE A 340 -13.32 1.01 10.02
CA ILE A 340 -12.05 1.67 10.36
C ILE A 340 -11.04 1.50 9.23
N ASP A 341 -10.42 2.60 8.80
CA ASP A 341 -9.29 2.63 7.86
C ASP A 341 -8.13 3.47 8.44
N PRO A 342 -7.46 2.98 9.50
CA PRO A 342 -6.44 3.75 10.19
C PRO A 342 -5.18 3.93 9.32
N PRO A 343 -4.30 4.91 9.66
CA PRO A 343 -3.03 5.06 8.99
C PRO A 343 -2.14 3.81 9.18
N ARG A 344 -1.04 3.71 8.43
CA ARG A 344 -0.08 2.58 8.46
C ARG A 344 0.44 2.13 9.83
N LYS A 345 0.27 2.95 10.87
CA LYS A 345 0.64 2.63 12.27
C LYS A 345 -0.41 1.77 12.98
N GLY A 346 -1.58 1.55 12.39
CA GLY A 346 -2.74 0.90 13.00
C GLY A 346 -3.53 1.84 13.90
N SER A 347 -4.50 1.26 14.62
CA SER A 347 -5.23 1.91 15.70
C SER A 347 -4.35 2.03 16.95
N ASN A 348 -4.75 2.87 17.91
CA ASN A 348 -4.09 2.99 19.21
C ASN A 348 -4.99 2.43 20.32
N GLN A 349 -4.41 2.11 21.48
CA GLN A 349 -5.15 1.56 22.63
C GLN A 349 -6.36 2.41 23.00
N MET A 350 -6.20 3.73 22.97
CA MET A 350 -7.26 4.69 23.26
C MET A 350 -8.48 4.57 22.32
N PHE A 351 -8.27 4.24 21.04
CA PHE A 351 -9.35 3.94 20.11
C PHE A 351 -10.06 2.64 20.48
N ILE A 352 -9.30 1.60 20.84
CA ILE A 352 -9.85 0.30 21.24
C ILE A 352 -10.69 0.42 22.51
N ASP A 353 -10.22 1.18 23.51
CA ASP A 353 -10.96 1.43 24.76
C ASP A 353 -12.29 2.15 24.48
N GLN A 354 -12.25 3.17 23.61
CA GLN A 354 -13.44 3.89 23.14
C GLN A 354 -14.41 2.96 22.40
N LEU A 355 -13.89 2.08 21.53
CA LEU A 355 -14.70 1.12 20.78
C LEU A 355 -15.31 0.07 21.69
N GLN A 356 -14.59 -0.40 22.69
CA GLN A 356 -15.12 -1.32 23.72
C GLN A 356 -16.27 -0.67 24.48
N ALA A 357 -16.11 0.59 24.90
CA ALA A 357 -17.13 1.35 25.61
C ALA A 357 -18.37 1.63 24.75
N PHE A 358 -18.17 2.00 23.48
CA PHE A 358 -19.27 2.20 22.52
C PHE A 358 -19.98 0.86 22.21
N GLY A 359 -19.21 -0.22 22.12
CA GLY A 359 -19.70 -1.59 21.96
C GLY A 359 -20.45 -1.86 20.66
N PRO A 360 -19.90 -1.50 19.47
CA PRO A 360 -20.57 -1.76 18.21
C PRO A 360 -20.77 -3.26 17.99
N SER A 361 -21.91 -3.67 17.43
CA SER A 361 -22.17 -5.10 17.18
C SER A 361 -21.25 -5.68 16.10
N ARG A 362 -20.64 -4.82 15.28
CA ARG A 362 -19.79 -5.21 14.15
C ARG A 362 -18.70 -4.18 13.87
N VAL A 363 -17.53 -4.65 13.46
CA VAL A 363 -16.41 -3.82 13.00
C VAL A 363 -15.88 -4.34 11.66
N VAL A 364 -15.66 -3.45 10.70
CA VAL A 364 -14.99 -3.76 9.44
C VAL A 364 -13.66 -3.01 9.41
N TYR A 365 -12.57 -3.73 9.64
CA TYR A 365 -11.22 -3.18 9.68
C TYR A 365 -10.55 -3.29 8.30
N VAL A 366 -10.43 -2.17 7.61
CA VAL A 366 -9.65 -2.00 6.38
C VAL A 366 -8.19 -1.62 6.71
N SER A 367 -7.20 -2.29 6.13
CA SER A 367 -5.79 -1.96 6.40
C SER A 367 -4.84 -2.19 5.24
N CYS A 368 -4.00 -1.17 4.99
CA CYS A 368 -2.88 -1.24 4.04
C CYS A 368 -1.60 -1.85 4.65
N ASN A 369 -1.65 -2.23 5.93
CA ASN A 369 -0.54 -2.84 6.65
C ASN A 369 -1.04 -4.00 7.52
N PRO A 370 -1.11 -5.22 6.95
CA PRO A 370 -1.61 -6.40 7.67
C PRO A 370 -0.87 -6.69 8.98
N ALA A 371 0.43 -6.35 9.09
CA ALA A 371 1.18 -6.61 10.32
C ALA A 371 0.69 -5.77 11.51
N THR A 372 0.36 -4.49 11.30
CA THR A 372 -0.23 -3.66 12.36
C THR A 372 -1.68 -4.05 12.62
N GLN A 373 -2.42 -4.43 11.57
CA GLN A 373 -3.79 -4.96 11.73
C GLN A 373 -3.80 -6.21 12.63
N MET A 374 -2.87 -7.15 12.47
CA MET A 374 -2.78 -8.34 13.32
C MET A 374 -2.42 -8.03 14.77
N ARG A 375 -1.64 -6.97 15.03
CA ARG A 375 -1.38 -6.51 16.39
C ARG A 375 -2.69 -6.05 17.04
N ASP A 376 -3.40 -5.15 16.37
CA ASP A 376 -4.63 -4.55 16.88
C ASP A 376 -5.73 -5.62 17.02
N LEU A 377 -5.76 -6.60 16.13
CA LEU A 377 -6.73 -7.70 16.14
C LEU A 377 -6.70 -8.48 17.45
N LYS A 378 -5.54 -8.63 18.11
CA LYS A 378 -5.49 -9.25 19.45
C LYS A 378 -6.33 -8.49 20.46
N GLU A 379 -6.22 -7.17 20.45
CA GLU A 379 -6.95 -6.32 21.39
C GLU A 379 -8.47 -6.42 21.13
N PHE A 380 -8.89 -6.47 19.85
CA PHE A 380 -10.29 -6.73 19.49
C PHE A 380 -10.81 -8.06 20.04
N LEU A 381 -10.02 -9.14 19.93
CA LEU A 381 -10.41 -10.45 20.43
C LEU A 381 -10.49 -10.47 21.97
N GLU A 382 -9.57 -9.79 22.66
CA GLU A 382 -9.58 -9.68 24.13
C GLU A 382 -10.81 -8.93 24.65
N ILE A 383 -11.33 -7.95 23.90
CA ILE A 383 -12.54 -7.20 24.26
C ILE A 383 -13.85 -7.87 23.78
N GLY A 384 -13.78 -9.11 23.28
CA GLY A 384 -14.96 -9.93 22.98
C GLY A 384 -15.48 -9.84 21.54
N TYR A 385 -14.64 -9.50 20.57
CA TYR A 385 -14.96 -9.68 19.14
C TYR A 385 -14.44 -11.02 18.64
N GLU A 386 -15.08 -11.52 17.58
CA GLU A 386 -14.67 -12.71 16.83
C GLU A 386 -14.45 -12.36 15.37
N ILE A 387 -13.46 -13.00 14.74
CA ILE A 387 -13.21 -12.90 13.30
C ILE A 387 -14.30 -13.67 12.56
N GLU A 388 -15.01 -12.97 11.68
CA GLU A 388 -16.01 -13.57 10.80
C GLU A 388 -15.46 -13.77 9.38
N ASN A 389 -14.64 -12.83 8.88
CA ASN A 389 -14.08 -12.88 7.54
C ASN A 389 -12.71 -12.19 7.46
N VAL A 390 -11.80 -12.72 6.63
CA VAL A 390 -10.51 -12.12 6.28
C VAL A 390 -10.36 -12.13 4.76
N GLN A 391 -10.46 -10.94 4.14
CA GLN A 391 -10.43 -10.77 2.70
C GLN A 391 -9.32 -9.81 2.27
N PRO A 392 -8.23 -10.32 1.69
CA PRO A 392 -7.20 -9.48 1.08
C PRO A 392 -7.63 -8.94 -0.30
N PHE A 393 -7.13 -7.75 -0.65
CA PHE A 393 -7.31 -7.09 -1.95
C PHE A 393 -5.96 -6.66 -2.52
N ASP A 394 -5.84 -6.77 -3.84
CA ASP A 394 -4.66 -6.27 -4.55
C ASP A 394 -4.90 -4.88 -5.16
N LEU A 395 -4.79 -3.82 -4.34
CA LEU A 395 -4.83 -2.45 -4.84
C LEU A 395 -3.55 -2.03 -5.57
N PHE A 396 -2.45 -2.78 -5.39
CA PHE A 396 -1.14 -2.44 -5.92
C PHE A 396 -0.46 -3.63 -6.61
N PRO A 397 -0.99 -4.08 -7.77
CA PRO A 397 -0.35 -5.10 -8.60
C PRO A 397 1.12 -4.79 -8.86
N GLN A 398 1.93 -5.84 -9.06
CA GLN A 398 3.39 -5.73 -9.31
C GLN A 398 4.22 -5.24 -8.11
N THR A 399 3.57 -4.92 -7.00
CA THR A 399 4.21 -4.54 -5.74
C THR A 399 3.90 -5.55 -4.64
N ARG A 400 4.71 -5.50 -3.58
CA ARG A 400 4.50 -6.26 -2.35
C ARG A 400 3.31 -5.79 -1.50
N HIS A 401 2.74 -4.63 -1.79
CA HIS A 401 1.67 -4.07 -0.99
C HIS A 401 0.37 -4.85 -1.22
N LEU A 402 -0.42 -4.99 -0.16
CA LEU A 402 -1.74 -5.59 -0.17
C LEU A 402 -2.61 -4.84 0.84
N GLU A 403 -3.89 -4.71 0.52
CA GLU A 403 -4.92 -4.28 1.48
C GLU A 403 -5.58 -5.52 2.07
N CYS A 404 -5.98 -5.46 3.33
CA CYS A 404 -6.66 -6.56 4.01
C CYS A 404 -7.87 -6.03 4.78
N ILE A 405 -9.03 -6.64 4.54
CA ILE A 405 -10.25 -6.36 5.26
C ILE A 405 -10.52 -7.50 6.22
N VAL A 406 -10.64 -7.19 7.51
CA VAL A 406 -11.07 -8.13 8.56
C VAL A 406 -12.43 -7.70 9.06
N THR A 407 -13.40 -8.60 9.02
CA THR A 407 -14.75 -8.39 9.53
C THR A 407 -14.87 -9.07 10.88
N LEU A 408 -15.30 -8.29 11.87
CA LEU A 408 -15.41 -8.68 13.26
C LEU A 408 -16.86 -8.53 13.70
N ARG A 409 -17.33 -9.49 14.48
CA ARG A 409 -18.63 -9.42 15.16
C ARG A 409 -18.42 -9.47 16.67
N LYS A 410 -19.24 -8.74 17.42
CA LYS A 410 -19.26 -8.87 18.88
C LYS A 410 -19.86 -10.23 19.24
N ALA A 411 -19.18 -10.98 20.11
CA ALA A 411 -19.58 -12.33 20.52
C ALA A 411 -20.91 -12.35 21.29
#